data_AF-A0ABD5T4G8-F1
#
_entry.id   AF-A0ABD5T4G8-F1
#
_cell.length_a   1.000
_cell.length_b   1.000
_cell.length_c   1.000
_cell.angle_alpha   90.00
_cell.angle_beta   90.00
_cell.angle_gamma   90.00
#
_symmetry.space_group_name_H-M   'P 1'
#
loop_
_entity.id
_entity.type
_entity.pdbx_description
1 polymer ?
#
loop_
_entity_poly.entity_id
_entity_poly.type
_entity_poly.pdbx_seq_one_letter_code
_entity_poly.pdbx_strand_id
1 'polypeptide(L)'
;GGQVGEERGTVVEPEITSRHVVIDVDDGVGETVEVRADGEYLFTATVGRGGEVQVSRGSAIAEELEDAIDRKRTVTVVPAR
;
A
#
# COMPACT_ATOMS: atom_id res chain seq x y z
N GLY A 1 -2.23 -29.65 -8.59
CA GLY A 1 -1.59 -28.53 -7.88
C GLY A 1 -2.14 -27.26 -8.46
N GLY A 2 -3.08 -26.63 -7.77
CA GLY A 2 -3.64 -25.36 -8.22
C GLY A 2 -2.62 -24.27 -7.96
N GLN A 3 -2.23 -23.54 -9.00
CA GLN A 3 -1.42 -22.35 -8.88
C GLN A 3 -2.21 -21.34 -8.05
N VAL A 4 -1.91 -21.24 -6.75
CA VAL A 4 -2.20 -20.04 -5.98
C VAL A 4 -1.19 -19.02 -6.49
N GLY A 5 -1.48 -18.46 -7.66
CA GLY A 5 -0.82 -17.26 -8.13
C GLY A 5 -1.36 -16.14 -7.28
N GLU A 6 -0.82 -16.00 -6.06
CA GLU A 6 -0.79 -14.71 -5.39
C GLU A 6 -0.29 -13.74 -6.46
N GLU A 7 -1.14 -12.82 -6.90
CA GLU A 7 -0.71 -11.70 -7.72
C GLU A 7 0.41 -11.04 -6.91
N ARG A 8 1.66 -11.32 -7.26
CA ARG A 8 2.83 -10.81 -6.54
C ARG A 8 2.81 -9.31 -6.79
N GLY A 9 2.16 -8.58 -5.90
CA GLY A 9 2.07 -7.13 -5.97
C GLY A 9 3.43 -6.48 -6.04
N THR A 10 3.46 -5.23 -6.48
CA THR A 10 4.67 -4.44 -6.50
C THR A 10 5.09 -4.18 -5.06
N VAL A 11 6.29 -4.63 -4.68
CA VAL A 11 6.87 -4.32 -3.37
C VAL A 11 7.23 -2.85 -3.35
N VAL A 12 6.80 -2.15 -2.31
CA VAL A 12 6.99 -0.70 -2.15
C VAL A 12 7.57 -0.40 -0.78
N GLU A 13 8.26 0.73 -0.67
CA GLU A 13 8.77 1.25 0.60
C GLU A 13 8.00 2.53 0.94
N PRO A 14 7.01 2.47 1.85
CA PRO A 14 6.24 3.67 2.19
C PRO A 14 7.11 4.70 2.92
N GLU A 15 6.96 5.98 2.57
CA GLU A 15 7.63 7.09 3.21
C GLU A 15 6.74 7.73 4.29
N ILE A 16 7.25 7.84 5.52
CA ILE A 16 6.54 8.55 6.60
C ILE A 16 6.98 10.02 6.62
N THR A 17 6.03 10.91 6.36
CA THR A 17 6.24 12.36 6.44
C THR A 17 5.62 12.94 7.73
N SER A 18 5.69 14.26 7.89
CA SER A 18 5.04 14.94 9.03
C SER A 18 3.50 14.83 9.02
N ARG A 19 2.86 14.66 7.85
CA ARG A 19 1.39 14.70 7.71
C ARG A 19 0.78 13.45 7.07
N HIS A 20 1.55 12.73 6.25
CA HIS A 20 1.07 11.56 5.53
C HIS A 20 2.07 10.41 5.59
N VAL A 21 1.58 9.18 5.50
CA VAL A 21 2.35 8.06 4.98
C VAL A 21 2.09 7.99 3.48
N VAL A 22 3.16 8.05 2.67
CA VAL A 22 3.12 8.12 1.21
C VAL A 22 3.58 6.79 0.64
N ILE A 23 2.82 6.25 -0.30
CA ILE A 23 3.16 5.05 -1.05
C ILE A 23 3.24 5.45 -2.51
N ASP A 24 4.44 5.40 -3.08
CA ASP A 24 4.64 5.57 -4.51
C ASP A 24 4.14 4.33 -5.26
N VAL A 25 3.33 4.58 -6.27
CA VAL A 25 2.78 3.56 -7.17
C VAL A 25 3.19 4.00 -8.57
N ASP A 26 4.36 3.54 -9.02
CA ASP A 26 5.06 3.99 -10.25
C ASP A 26 4.12 4.19 -11.47
N ASP A 27 3.10 3.34 -11.60
CA ASP A 27 2.05 3.39 -12.60
C ASP A 27 0.66 3.14 -11.97
N GLY A 28 -0.41 3.66 -12.58
CA GLY A 28 -1.79 3.40 -12.13
C GLY A 28 -2.55 4.62 -11.61
N VAL A 29 -2.21 5.84 -12.07
CA VAL A 29 -2.95 7.06 -11.73
C VAL A 29 -4.45 6.89 -11.99
N GLY A 30 -5.26 7.14 -10.96
CA GLY A 30 -6.72 6.99 -11.02
C GLY A 30 -7.22 5.56 -10.88
N GLU A 31 -6.33 4.57 -10.83
CA GLU A 31 -6.67 3.18 -10.54
C GLU A 31 -6.88 2.98 -9.05
N THR A 32 -7.74 2.02 -8.72
CA THR A 32 -7.92 1.56 -7.36
C THR A 32 -6.99 0.39 -7.11
N VAL A 33 -6.24 0.47 -6.01
CA VAL A 33 -5.24 -0.53 -5.60
C VAL A 33 -5.52 -1.01 -4.19
N GLU A 34 -5.11 -2.24 -3.91
CA GLU A 34 -5.08 -2.79 -2.55
C GLU A 34 -3.65 -2.76 -2.02
N VAL A 35 -3.50 -2.25 -0.81
CA VAL A 35 -2.24 -2.24 -0.07
C VAL A 35 -2.27 -3.37 0.93
N ARG A 36 -1.21 -4.18 0.93
CA ARG A 36 -1.07 -5.37 1.75
C ARG A 36 0.27 -5.37 2.49
N ALA A 37 0.33 -6.02 3.65
CA ALA A 37 1.57 -6.27 4.39
C ALA A 37 1.76 -7.78 4.59
N ASP A 38 2.88 -8.33 4.14
CA ASP A 38 3.15 -9.77 4.10
C ASP A 38 2.01 -10.59 3.44
N GLY A 39 1.35 -9.99 2.44
CA GLY A 39 0.21 -10.58 1.73
C GLY A 39 -1.15 -10.38 2.42
N GLU A 40 -1.19 -9.86 3.65
CA GLU A 40 -2.44 -9.54 4.35
C GLU A 40 -2.97 -8.17 3.93
N TYR A 41 -4.27 -8.09 3.63
CA TYR A 41 -4.92 -6.83 3.27
C TYR A 41 -4.88 -5.80 4.41
N LEU A 42 -4.48 -4.57 4.09
CA LEU A 42 -4.57 -3.43 4.99
C LEU A 42 -5.73 -2.51 4.59
N PHE A 43 -5.69 -2.00 3.35
CA PHE A 43 -6.71 -1.08 2.85
C PHE A 43 -6.72 -1.00 1.31
N THR A 44 -7.81 -0.44 0.78
CA THR A 44 -7.95 -0.07 -0.63
C THR A 44 -7.93 1.44 -0.77
N ALA A 45 -7.23 1.95 -1.79
CA ALA A 45 -7.19 3.38 -2.11
C ALA A 45 -7.10 3.61 -3.61
N THR A 46 -7.51 4.80 -4.06
CA THR A 46 -7.28 5.24 -5.44
C THR A 46 -5.97 6.00 -5.52
N VAL A 47 -5.14 5.66 -6.51
CA VAL A 47 -3.88 6.35 -6.78
C VAL A 47 -4.16 7.77 -7.22
N GLY A 48 -3.53 8.73 -6.55
CA GLY A 48 -3.66 10.15 -6.84
C GLY A 48 -3.03 10.53 -8.18
N ARG A 49 -3.21 11.79 -8.56
CA ARG A 49 -2.67 12.35 -9.82
C ARG A 49 -1.15 12.34 -9.89
N GLY A 50 -0.48 12.30 -8.73
CA GLY A 50 0.98 12.23 -8.61
C GLY A 50 1.57 10.83 -8.78
N GLY A 51 0.74 9.79 -8.97
CA GLY A 51 1.22 8.40 -8.95
C GLY A 51 1.44 7.87 -7.54
N GLU A 52 0.72 8.40 -6.56
CA GLU A 52 0.96 8.11 -5.15
C GLU A 52 -0.36 7.92 -4.39
N VAL A 53 -0.31 7.10 -3.35
CA VAL A 53 -1.35 7.00 -2.33
C VAL A 53 -0.87 7.72 -1.08
N GLN A 54 -1.64 8.69 -0.61
CA GLN A 54 -1.34 9.42 0.62
C GLN A 54 -2.37 9.09 1.70
N VAL A 55 -1.89 8.60 2.83
CA VAL A 55 -2.72 8.30 4.01
C VAL A 55 -2.40 9.32 5.10
N SER A 56 -3.39 10.07 5.57
CA SER A 56 -3.19 11.04 6.63
C SER A 56 -2.77 10.36 7.94
N ARG A 57 -1.71 10.86 8.57
CA ARG A 57 -1.21 10.36 9.85
C ARG A 57 -2.22 10.60 10.97
N GLY A 58 -2.23 9.71 11.96
CA GLY A 58 -3.23 9.69 13.03
C GLY A 58 -4.60 9.15 12.61
N SER A 59 -4.71 8.61 11.39
CA SER A 59 -5.82 7.73 11.02
C SER A 59 -5.49 6.29 11.40
N ALA A 60 -6.51 5.48 11.70
CA ALA A 60 -6.32 4.06 12.02
C ALA A 60 -5.56 3.30 10.91
N ILE A 61 -5.78 3.68 9.64
CA ILE A 61 -5.08 3.08 8.49
C ILE A 61 -3.60 3.46 8.49
N ALA A 62 -3.26 4.73 8.77
CA ALA A 62 -1.87 5.15 8.88
C ALA A 62 -1.17 4.45 10.05
N GLU A 63 -1.84 4.32 11.19
CA GLU A 63 -1.29 3.60 12.35
C GLU A 63 -0.97 2.14 12.00
N GLU A 64 -1.87 1.44 11.31
CA GLU A 64 -1.65 0.05 10.91
C GLU A 64 -0.51 -0.11 9.89
N LEU A 65 -0.38 0.83 8.96
CA LEU A 65 0.70 0.88 7.98
C LEU A 65 2.05 1.23 8.64
N GLU A 66 2.08 2.20 9.56
CA GLU A 66 3.26 2.54 10.37
C GLU A 66 3.73 1.33 11.19
N ASP A 67 2.81 0.60 11.83
CA ASP A 67 3.07 -0.66 12.54
C ASP A 67 3.64 -1.74 11.61
N ALA A 68 3.20 -1.79 10.34
CA ALA A 68 3.75 -2.71 9.36
C ALA A 68 5.21 -2.42 9.02
N ILE A 69 5.52 -1.14 8.83
CA ILE A 69 6.87 -0.65 8.54
C ILE A 69 7.81 -0.90 9.73
N ASP A 70 7.39 -0.57 10.96
CA ASP A 70 8.19 -0.78 12.17
C ASP A 70 8.54 -2.26 12.38
N ARG A 71 7.58 -3.15 12.10
CA ARG A 71 7.77 -4.61 12.13
C ARG A 71 8.52 -5.16 10.92
N LYS A 72 8.93 -4.32 9.97
CA LYS A 72 9.63 -4.69 8.74
C LYS A 72 8.86 -5.70 7.89
N ARG A 73 7.52 -5.60 7.90
CA ARG A 73 6.65 -6.39 7.02
C ARG A 73 6.82 -5.91 5.58
N THR A 74 6.73 -6.81 4.63
CA THR A 74 6.83 -6.49 3.21
C THR A 74 5.54 -5.83 2.76
N VAL A 75 5.57 -4.56 2.40
CA VAL A 75 4.40 -3.86 1.86
C VAL A 75 4.32 -4.08 0.35
N THR A 76 3.15 -4.47 -0.13
CA THR A 76 2.88 -4.68 -1.56
C THR A 76 1.61 -3.97 -2.00
N VAL A 77 1.62 -3.50 -3.24
CA VAL A 77 0.45 -2.93 -3.91
C VAL A 77 0.00 -3.86 -5.03
N VAL A 78 -1.29 -4.17 -5.09
CA VAL A 78 -1.90 -4.92 -6.20
C VAL A 78 -3.07 -4.15 -6.80
N PRO A 79 -3.37 -4.30 -8.10
CA PRO A 79 -4.59 -3.76 -8.69
C PRO A 79 -5.84 -4.32 -7.99
N ALA A 80 -6.80 -3.46 -7.62
CA ALA A 80 -8.08 -3.91 -7.11
C ALA A 80 -8.94 -4.42 -8.28
N ARG A 81 -9.45 -5.64 -8.19
CA ARG A 81 -10.28 -6.27 -9.23
C ARG A 81 -11.77 -6.10 -8.95
#